data_AF-A0A0G0MBB9-F1
#
_entry.id   AF-A0A0G0MBB9-F1
#
_cell.length_a   1.000
_cell.length_b   1.000
_cell.length_c   1.000
_cell.angle_alpha   90.00
_cell.angle_beta   90.00
_cell.angle_gamma   90.00
#
_symmetry.space_group_name_H-M   'P 1'
#
loop_
_entity.id
_entity.type
_entity.pdbx_description
1 polymer ?
#
loop_
_entity_poly.entity_id
_entity_poly.type
_entity_poly.pdbx_seq_one_letter_code
_entity_poly.pdbx_strand_id
1 'polypeptide(L)'
;MVILDYKGYKENKGYKSLPFYVQSEIIYDFTVEFCDRYVDKRSRTHDQMVQSGRSGKQNIAEGYLQKSIEGKLKLLGVSRGSLEELLNDYQDFLRQRGLPLWKPDSSKAQAVRRLVYNDYNSYKNYKVYISGPEEAANCMVCLINQTNQLLDQKLRWLEEKFVKEGGFRENLFKKRLEYRKSL
;
A
#
# COMPACT_ATOMS: atom_id res chain seq x y z
N MET A 1 17.37 -36.92 -18.90
CA MET A 1 17.21 -35.68 -19.69
C MET A 1 16.01 -35.94 -20.60
N VAL A 2 14.86 -35.29 -20.52
CA VAL A 2 14.45 -33.98 -20.00
C VAL A 2 13.13 -34.15 -19.22
N ILE A 3 13.03 -33.37 -18.15
CA ILE A 3 11.88 -33.20 -17.25
C ILE A 3 10.72 -32.61 -18.04
N LEU A 4 9.56 -33.27 -18.02
CA LEU A 4 8.29 -32.63 -18.34
C LEU A 4 7.40 -32.60 -17.11
N ASP A 5 7.08 -31.35 -16.75
CA ASP A 5 5.79 -30.90 -16.23
C ASP A 5 5.41 -31.27 -14.79
N TYR A 6 5.86 -30.42 -13.85
CA TYR A 6 5.19 -30.25 -12.57
C TYR A 6 4.55 -28.85 -12.50
N LYS A 7 3.26 -28.83 -12.85
CA LYS A 7 2.17 -28.07 -12.23
C LYS A 7 2.60 -26.96 -11.25
N GLY A 8 2.38 -25.73 -11.68
CA GLY A 8 2.19 -24.59 -10.79
C GLY A 8 1.19 -23.64 -11.43
N TYR A 9 -0.10 -24.01 -11.41
CA TYR A 9 -1.20 -23.08 -11.59
C TYR A 9 -0.95 -21.94 -10.60
N LYS A 10 -0.39 -20.80 -11.04
CA LYS A 10 -0.30 -19.61 -10.18
C LYS A 10 -1.74 -19.18 -9.95
N GLU A 11 -2.33 -19.65 -8.85
CA GLU A 11 -3.58 -19.12 -8.33
C GLU A 11 -3.50 -17.60 -8.45
N ASN A 12 -4.44 -17.02 -9.18
CA ASN A 12 -4.52 -15.59 -9.35
C ASN A 12 -4.93 -15.00 -7.99
N LYS A 13 -3.95 -14.78 -7.10
CA LYS A 13 -4.14 -14.24 -5.73
C LYS A 13 -4.73 -12.82 -5.74
N GLY A 14 -5.03 -12.28 -6.93
CA GLY A 14 -5.71 -11.01 -7.12
C GLY A 14 -4.93 -9.86 -6.53
N TYR A 15 -5.60 -8.93 -5.86
CA TYR A 15 -4.94 -7.82 -5.20
C TYR A 15 -3.99 -8.26 -4.07
N LYS A 16 -4.18 -9.45 -3.49
CA LYS A 16 -3.38 -9.93 -2.35
C LYS A 16 -1.92 -10.24 -2.70
N SER A 17 -1.59 -10.33 -4.00
CA SER A 17 -0.21 -10.44 -4.47
C SER A 17 0.39 -9.12 -4.94
N LEU A 18 -0.36 -8.01 -4.92
CA LEU A 18 0.20 -6.71 -5.29
C LEU A 18 1.20 -6.26 -4.22
N PRO A 19 2.44 -5.88 -4.58
CA PRO A 19 3.45 -5.50 -3.60
C PRO A 19 2.98 -4.39 -2.64
N PHE A 20 2.31 -3.36 -3.14
CA PHE A 20 1.79 -2.27 -2.32
C PHE A 20 0.61 -2.68 -1.44
N TYR A 21 -0.16 -3.72 -1.79
CA TYR A 21 -1.18 -4.28 -0.90
C TYR A 21 -0.53 -5.03 0.26
N VAL A 22 0.43 -5.91 -0.04
CA VAL A 22 1.17 -6.68 0.97
C VAL A 22 1.87 -5.74 1.95
N GLN A 23 2.51 -4.68 1.45
CA GLN A 23 3.15 -3.68 2.30
C GLN A 23 2.12 -2.88 3.13
N SER A 24 0.98 -2.50 2.56
CA SER A 24 -0.09 -1.81 3.31
C SER A 24 -0.69 -2.68 4.42
N GLU A 25 -0.75 -4.00 4.23
CA GLU A 25 -1.17 -4.95 5.26
C GLU A 25 -0.18 -4.99 6.43
N ILE A 26 1.11 -5.07 6.12
CA ILE A 26 2.19 -4.99 7.12
C ILE A 26 2.13 -3.66 7.87
N ILE A 27 1.96 -2.54 7.16
CA ILE A 27 1.84 -1.21 7.75
C ILE A 27 0.67 -1.16 8.73
N TYR A 28 -0.50 -1.66 8.34
CA TYR A 28 -1.67 -1.66 9.21
C TYR A 28 -1.45 -2.46 10.49
N ASP A 29 -0.99 -3.71 10.37
CA ASP A 29 -0.78 -4.59 11.52
C ASP A 29 0.30 -4.03 12.46
N PHE A 30 1.38 -3.47 11.91
CA PHE A 30 2.42 -2.80 12.68
C PHE A 30 1.91 -1.54 13.36
N THR A 31 1.06 -0.76 12.69
CA THR A 31 0.50 0.48 13.23
C THR A 31 -0.39 0.20 14.44
N VAL A 32 -1.20 -0.87 14.40
CA VAL A 32 -2.00 -1.29 15.56
C VAL A 32 -1.09 -1.59 16.76
N GLU A 33 -0.05 -2.41 16.57
CA GLU A 33 0.88 -2.75 17.66
C GLU A 33 1.68 -1.53 18.14
N PHE A 34 2.09 -0.64 17.23
CA PHE A 34 2.79 0.60 17.56
C PHE A 34 1.93 1.52 18.41
N CYS A 35 0.67 1.75 18.02
CA CYS A 35 -0.25 2.61 18.74
C CYS A 35 -0.53 2.06 20.13
N ASP A 36 -0.76 0.76 20.26
CA ASP A 36 -0.99 0.12 21.56
C ASP A 36 0.19 0.22 22.54
N ARG A 37 1.41 0.37 22.03
CA ARG A 37 2.64 0.50 22.83
C ARG A 37 2.99 1.93 23.16
N TYR A 38 2.85 2.85 22.20
CA TYR A 38 3.50 4.16 22.25
C TYR A 38 2.56 5.36 22.20
N VAL A 39 1.31 5.15 21.84
CA VAL A 39 0.29 6.21 21.74
C VAL A 39 -0.77 5.95 22.82
N ASP A 40 -1.24 7.01 23.48
CA ASP A 40 -2.29 6.85 24.48
C ASP A 40 -3.55 6.27 23.82
N LYS A 41 -4.01 5.12 24.32
CA LYS A 41 -5.18 4.39 23.83
C LYS A 41 -6.48 5.19 23.88
N ARG A 42 -6.55 6.26 24.68
CA ARG A 42 -7.71 7.16 24.76
C ARG A 42 -7.57 8.40 23.89
N SER A 43 -6.41 8.57 23.24
CA SER A 43 -6.16 9.74 22.40
C SER A 43 -6.81 9.58 21.04
N ARG A 44 -7.25 10.72 20.48
CA ARG A 44 -7.74 10.79 19.11
C ARG A 44 -6.68 10.37 18.09
N THR A 45 -5.40 10.59 18.40
CA THR A 45 -4.26 10.20 17.55
C THR A 45 -4.17 8.69 17.38
N HIS A 46 -4.38 7.90 18.45
CA HIS A 46 -4.39 6.43 18.34
C HIS A 46 -5.43 5.96 17.32
N ASP A 47 -6.68 6.42 17.46
CA ASP A 47 -7.76 6.08 16.54
C ASP A 47 -7.45 6.50 15.09
N GLN A 48 -6.92 7.72 14.91
CA GLN A 48 -6.59 8.27 13.60
C GLN A 48 -5.52 7.45 12.88
N MET A 49 -4.40 7.16 13.55
CA MET A 49 -3.32 6.35 12.96
C MET A 49 -3.81 4.96 12.55
N VAL A 50 -4.57 4.28 13.42
CA VAL A 50 -5.12 2.95 13.13
C VAL A 50 -6.09 3.01 11.95
N GLN A 51 -6.97 4.02 11.90
CA GLN A 51 -7.92 4.18 10.79
C GLN A 51 -7.23 4.52 9.47
N SER A 52 -6.19 5.36 9.47
CA SER A 52 -5.41 5.69 8.27
C SER A 52 -4.72 4.46 7.70
N GLY A 53 -4.10 3.63 8.56
CA GLY A 53 -3.54 2.33 8.15
C GLY A 53 -4.60 1.38 7.57
N ARG A 54 -5.77 1.28 8.23
CA ARG A 54 -6.88 0.43 7.76
C ARG A 54 -7.40 0.91 6.40
N SER A 55 -7.67 2.20 6.27
CA SER A 55 -8.17 2.83 5.05
C SER A 55 -7.21 2.65 3.88
N GLY A 56 -5.90 2.81 4.13
CA GLY A 56 -4.83 2.57 3.16
C GLY A 56 -4.96 1.19 2.51
N LYS A 57 -5.08 0.12 3.31
CA LYS A 57 -5.24 -1.25 2.80
C LYS A 57 -6.59 -1.51 2.13
N GLN A 58 -7.69 -1.09 2.76
CA GLN A 58 -9.05 -1.42 2.28
C GLN A 58 -9.33 -0.83 0.91
N ASN A 59 -8.95 0.43 0.68
CA ASN A 59 -9.18 1.10 -0.60
C ASN A 59 -8.41 0.45 -1.76
N ILE A 60 -7.28 -0.23 -1.50
CA ILE A 60 -6.59 -1.02 -2.54
C ILE A 60 -7.44 -2.23 -2.96
N ALA A 61 -8.00 -2.95 -1.99
CA ALA A 61 -8.85 -4.11 -2.25
C ALA A 61 -10.13 -3.70 -2.98
N GLU A 62 -10.80 -2.64 -2.51
CA GLU A 62 -11.99 -2.10 -3.16
C GLU A 62 -11.69 -1.56 -4.57
N GLY A 63 -10.57 -0.86 -4.74
CA GLY A 63 -10.09 -0.35 -6.02
C GLY A 63 -9.89 -1.48 -7.03
N TYR A 64 -9.28 -2.59 -6.63
CA TYR A 64 -9.07 -3.75 -7.49
C TYR A 64 -10.39 -4.32 -8.07
N LEU A 65 -11.48 -4.27 -7.29
CA LEU A 65 -12.80 -4.77 -7.69
C LEU A 65 -13.54 -3.86 -8.67
N GLN A 66 -13.12 -2.59 -8.81
CA GLN A 66 -13.75 -1.63 -9.73
C GLN A 66 -13.61 -2.06 -11.19
N LYS A 67 -14.67 -1.85 -11.97
CA LYS A 67 -14.68 -2.12 -13.42
C LYS A 67 -14.12 -0.96 -14.23
N SER A 68 -14.42 0.27 -13.82
CA SER A 68 -13.94 1.50 -14.47
C SER A 68 -12.53 1.87 -14.00
N ILE A 69 -11.75 2.51 -14.88
CA ILE A 69 -10.42 3.01 -14.50
C ILE A 69 -10.56 4.19 -13.53
N GLU A 70 -11.57 5.02 -13.73
CA GLU A 70 -11.92 6.16 -12.88
C GLU A 70 -12.22 5.72 -11.45
N GLY A 71 -12.96 4.61 -11.28
CA GLY A 71 -13.22 4.02 -9.97
C GLY A 71 -11.94 3.51 -9.30
N LYS A 72 -11.05 2.87 -10.08
CA LYS A 72 -9.73 2.42 -9.59
C LYS A 72 -8.87 3.59 -9.14
N LEU A 73 -8.77 4.63 -9.96
CA LEU A 73 -7.99 5.84 -9.67
C LEU A 73 -8.48 6.51 -8.39
N LYS A 74 -9.80 6.67 -8.24
CA LYS A 74 -10.39 7.27 -7.03
C LYS A 74 -9.97 6.52 -5.77
N LEU A 75 -10.18 5.20 -5.72
CA LEU A 75 -9.92 4.42 -4.51
C LEU A 75 -8.41 4.29 -4.24
N LEU A 76 -7.58 4.10 -5.27
CA LEU A 76 -6.13 4.12 -5.06
C LEU A 76 -5.62 5.51 -4.61
N GLY A 77 -6.26 6.60 -5.04
CA GLY A 77 -5.99 7.95 -4.54
C GLY A 77 -6.33 8.10 -3.05
N VAL A 78 -7.47 7.55 -2.60
CA VAL A 78 -7.83 7.52 -1.16
C VAL A 78 -6.83 6.68 -0.36
N SER A 79 -6.41 5.52 -0.88
CA SER A 79 -5.36 4.71 -0.25
C SER A 79 -4.06 5.50 -0.08
N ARG A 80 -3.61 6.16 -1.16
CA ARG A 80 -2.39 6.98 -1.16
C ARG A 80 -2.46 8.14 -0.17
N GLY A 81 -3.61 8.81 -0.10
CA GLY A 81 -3.85 9.89 0.88
C GLY A 81 -3.84 9.39 2.32
N SER A 82 -4.51 8.26 2.59
CA SER A 82 -4.54 7.66 3.94
C SER A 82 -3.14 7.27 4.43
N LEU A 83 -2.29 6.74 3.54
CA LEU A 83 -0.90 6.43 3.87
C LEU A 83 -0.02 7.67 4.01
N GLU A 84 -0.33 8.78 3.34
CA GLU A 84 0.36 10.07 3.57
C GLU A 84 0.02 10.64 4.95
N GLU A 85 -1.24 10.58 5.35
CA GLU A 85 -1.68 11.00 6.68
C GLU A 85 -0.93 10.19 7.75
N LEU A 86 -0.90 8.86 7.60
CA LEU A 86 -0.18 8.00 8.53
C LEU A 86 1.34 8.26 8.54
N LEU A 87 1.93 8.58 7.38
CA LEU A 87 3.34 8.97 7.30
C LEU A 87 3.61 10.23 8.14
N ASN A 88 2.74 11.24 8.01
CA ASN A 88 2.84 12.48 8.78
C ASN A 88 2.67 12.21 10.27
N ASP A 89 1.74 11.34 10.68
CA ASP A 89 1.56 10.97 12.09
C ASP A 89 2.83 10.33 12.69
N TYR A 90 3.51 9.45 11.96
CA TYR A 90 4.79 8.88 12.39
C TYR A 90 5.91 9.94 12.50
N GLN A 91 5.99 10.85 11.54
CA GLN A 91 6.96 11.94 11.57
C GLN A 91 6.69 12.92 12.72
N ASP A 92 5.42 13.21 12.98
CA ASP A 92 5.00 14.04 14.11
C ASP A 92 5.27 13.36 15.45
N PHE A 93 5.02 12.06 15.55
CA PHE A 93 5.39 11.28 16.74
C PHE A 93 6.88 11.40 17.05
N LEU A 94 7.75 11.28 16.04
CA LEU A 94 9.19 11.45 16.20
C LEU A 94 9.55 12.87 16.64
N ARG A 95 9.04 13.87 15.89
CA ARG A 95 9.33 15.30 16.11
C ARG A 95 8.89 15.78 17.49
N GLN A 96 7.66 15.45 17.91
CA GLN A 96 7.10 15.91 19.17
C GLN A 96 7.79 15.28 20.39
N ARG A 97 8.47 14.14 20.21
CA ARG A 97 9.20 13.43 21.27
C ARG A 97 10.72 13.65 21.22
N GLY A 98 11.20 14.50 20.31
CA GLY A 98 12.64 14.74 20.13
C GLY A 98 13.41 13.52 19.64
N LEU A 99 12.74 12.58 18.97
CA LEU A 99 13.36 11.37 18.43
C LEU A 99 13.89 11.65 17.00
N PRO A 100 15.12 11.22 16.67
CA PRO A 100 15.69 11.41 15.35
C PRO A 100 14.88 10.73 14.23
N LEU A 101 14.59 11.49 13.17
CA LEU A 101 14.18 10.94 11.88
C LEU A 101 15.43 10.46 11.13
N TRP A 102 15.43 9.20 10.71
CA TRP A 102 16.54 8.62 9.96
C TRP A 102 16.68 9.28 8.59
N LYS A 103 17.90 9.66 8.24
CA LYS A 103 18.21 10.07 6.86
C LYS A 103 18.01 8.89 5.91
N PRO A 104 17.53 9.13 4.67
CA PRO A 104 17.28 8.06 3.70
C PRO A 104 18.50 7.17 3.38
N ASP A 105 19.70 7.73 3.48
CA ASP A 105 20.98 7.08 3.21
C ASP A 105 21.61 6.39 4.43
N SER A 106 21.02 6.53 5.62
CA SER A 106 21.52 5.87 6.82
C SER A 106 21.46 4.35 6.71
N SER A 107 22.43 3.66 7.33
CA SER A 107 22.50 2.19 7.32
C SER A 107 21.22 1.54 7.85
N LYS A 108 20.59 2.12 8.87
CA LYS A 108 19.31 1.68 9.43
C LYS A 108 18.16 1.81 8.43
N ALA A 109 18.00 2.98 7.79
CA ALA A 109 16.95 3.17 6.79
C ALA A 109 17.13 2.24 5.58
N GLN A 110 18.38 2.07 5.11
CA GLN A 110 18.67 1.14 4.02
C GLN A 110 18.40 -0.31 4.40
N ALA A 111 18.66 -0.71 5.65
CA ALA A 111 18.36 -2.07 6.14
C ALA A 111 16.86 -2.36 6.07
N VAL A 112 16.02 -1.45 6.57
CA VAL A 112 14.56 -1.58 6.47
C VAL A 112 14.09 -1.60 5.02
N ARG A 113 14.61 -0.69 4.18
CA ARG A 113 14.21 -0.59 2.76
C ARG A 113 14.52 -1.86 1.97
N ARG A 114 15.51 -2.65 2.36
CA ARG A 114 15.84 -3.93 1.72
C ARG A 114 14.86 -5.06 2.05
N LEU A 115 14.08 -4.94 3.13
CA LEU A 115 13.19 -6.02 3.58
C LEU A 115 12.08 -6.35 2.58
N VAL A 116 11.64 -5.37 1.78
CA VAL A 116 10.61 -5.59 0.76
C VAL A 116 11.04 -6.56 -0.35
N TYR A 117 12.34 -6.78 -0.52
CA TYR A 117 12.89 -7.73 -1.50
C TYR A 117 13.04 -9.16 -0.96
N ASN A 118 12.64 -9.41 0.29
CA ASN A 118 12.58 -10.76 0.82
C ASN A 118 11.38 -11.50 0.23
N ASP A 119 11.59 -12.70 -0.32
CA ASP A 119 10.53 -13.54 -0.91
C ASP A 119 9.40 -13.87 0.08
N TYR A 120 9.67 -13.78 1.38
CA TYR A 120 8.72 -13.96 2.48
C TYR A 120 8.44 -12.64 3.22
N ASN A 121 8.36 -11.53 2.48
CA ASN A 121 8.04 -10.20 3.03
C ASN A 121 6.72 -10.26 3.83
N SER A 122 6.84 -10.15 5.15
CA SER A 122 5.73 -10.30 6.08
C SER A 122 5.97 -9.47 7.34
N TYR A 123 4.93 -9.32 8.16
CA TYR A 123 4.99 -8.60 9.43
C TYR A 123 6.20 -9.00 10.31
N LYS A 124 6.57 -10.29 10.30
CA LYS A 124 7.68 -10.83 11.09
C LYS A 124 9.02 -10.14 10.81
N ASN A 125 9.25 -9.71 9.56
CA ASN A 125 10.49 -9.04 9.17
C ASN A 125 10.61 -7.63 9.78
N TYR A 126 9.48 -6.98 10.05
CA TYR A 126 9.43 -5.61 10.59
C TYR A 126 9.26 -5.61 12.10
N LYS A 127 8.65 -6.66 12.68
CA LYS A 127 8.42 -6.79 14.11
C LYS A 127 9.69 -6.60 14.97
N VAL A 128 10.88 -6.91 14.43
CA VAL A 128 12.15 -6.69 15.14
C VAL A 128 12.41 -5.21 15.49
N TYR A 129 11.82 -4.28 14.74
CA TYR A 129 11.94 -2.83 14.97
C TYR A 129 10.88 -2.29 15.96
N ILE A 130 9.91 -3.09 16.40
CA ILE A 130 8.79 -2.60 17.22
C ILE A 130 9.20 -2.22 18.66
N SER A 131 10.36 -2.67 19.14
CA SER A 131 10.73 -2.59 20.56
C SER A 131 11.11 -1.19 21.03
N GLY A 132 11.66 -0.34 20.15
CA GLY A 132 12.03 1.03 20.46
C GLY A 132 11.13 2.03 19.72
N PRO A 133 10.62 3.09 20.37
CA PRO A 133 9.69 4.04 19.72
C PRO A 133 10.31 4.74 18.51
N GLU A 134 11.60 5.10 18.57
CA GLU A 134 12.32 5.70 17.44
C GLU A 134 12.45 4.72 16.26
N GLU A 135 12.94 3.51 16.53
CA GLU A 135 13.18 2.51 15.48
C GLU A 135 11.87 2.06 14.85
N ALA A 136 10.82 1.90 15.65
CA ALA A 136 9.50 1.49 15.20
C ALA A 136 8.88 2.55 14.27
N ALA A 137 8.91 3.82 14.67
CA ALA A 137 8.38 4.90 13.85
C ALA A 137 9.18 5.07 12.54
N ASN A 138 10.52 5.06 12.62
CA ASN A 138 11.37 5.18 11.42
C ASN A 138 11.23 4.00 10.46
N CYS A 139 11.02 2.79 10.98
CA CYS A 139 10.74 1.60 10.19
C CYS A 139 9.48 1.80 9.34
N MET A 140 8.40 2.31 9.93
CA MET A 140 7.16 2.60 9.20
C MET A 140 7.29 3.78 8.25
N VAL A 141 8.02 4.84 8.62
CA VAL A 141 8.36 5.92 7.68
C VAL A 141 9.02 5.36 6.41
N CYS A 142 9.96 4.42 6.54
CA CYS A 142 10.61 3.81 5.38
C CYS A 142 9.64 3.01 4.52
N LEU A 143 8.86 2.11 5.15
CA LEU A 143 7.95 1.21 4.44
C LEU A 143 6.79 1.97 3.77
N ILE A 144 6.22 2.97 4.45
CA ILE A 144 5.14 3.81 3.91
C ILE A 144 5.65 4.58 2.69
N ASN A 145 6.84 5.17 2.74
CA ASN A 145 7.43 5.86 1.59
C ASN A 145 7.59 4.91 0.38
N GLN A 146 8.06 3.68 0.58
CA GLN A 146 8.17 2.69 -0.51
C GLN A 146 6.79 2.29 -1.05
N THR A 147 5.81 2.11 -0.17
CA THR A 147 4.43 1.76 -0.54
C THR A 147 3.78 2.88 -1.36
N ASN A 148 3.98 4.13 -0.93
CA ASN A 148 3.49 5.33 -1.61
C ASN A 148 4.09 5.46 -3.01
N GLN A 149 5.39 5.22 -3.17
CA GLN A 149 6.02 5.23 -4.49
C GLN A 149 5.41 4.20 -5.45
N LEU A 150 5.07 3.01 -4.96
CA LEU A 150 4.41 1.97 -5.76
C LEU A 150 2.97 2.36 -6.13
N LEU A 151 2.23 2.97 -5.21
CA LEU A 151 0.89 3.51 -5.48
C LEU A 151 0.94 4.62 -6.53
N ASP A 152 1.89 5.56 -6.42
CA ASP A 152 2.06 6.66 -7.37
C ASP A 152 2.37 6.13 -8.78
N GLN A 153 3.23 5.10 -8.88
CA GLN A 153 3.50 4.42 -10.16
C GLN A 153 2.23 3.76 -10.72
N LYS A 154 1.42 3.12 -9.87
CA LYS A 154 0.20 2.46 -10.29
C LYS A 154 -0.87 3.45 -10.77
N LEU A 155 -1.00 4.60 -10.10
CA LEU A 155 -1.89 5.68 -10.48
C LEU A 155 -1.53 6.22 -11.86
N ARG A 156 -0.26 6.61 -12.08
CA ARG A 156 0.22 7.07 -13.40
C ARG A 156 -0.04 6.05 -14.51
N TRP A 157 0.23 4.77 -14.23
CA TRP A 157 -0.04 3.71 -15.21
C TRP A 157 -1.53 3.59 -15.56
N LEU A 158 -2.43 3.74 -14.57
CA LEU A 158 -3.88 3.71 -14.83
C LEU A 158 -4.33 4.93 -15.65
N GLU A 159 -3.77 6.12 -15.39
CA GLU A 159 -4.05 7.33 -16.18
C GLU A 159 -3.60 7.17 -17.63
N GLU A 160 -2.36 6.70 -17.86
CA GLU A 160 -1.86 6.42 -19.20
C GLU A 160 -2.72 5.37 -19.92
N LYS A 161 -3.14 4.32 -19.20
CA LYS A 161 -4.01 3.29 -19.74
C LYS A 161 -5.36 3.85 -20.15
N PHE A 162 -5.96 4.74 -19.34
CA PHE A 162 -7.22 5.40 -19.67
C PHE A 162 -7.10 6.22 -20.95
N VAL A 163 -6.02 7.01 -21.09
CA VAL A 163 -5.78 7.83 -22.29
C VAL A 163 -5.63 6.96 -23.54
N LYS A 164 -4.98 5.79 -23.44
CA LYS A 164 -4.72 4.90 -24.59
C LYS A 164 -5.93 4.03 -24.98
N GLU A 165 -6.67 3.50 -24.00
CA GLU A 165 -7.70 2.47 -24.21
C GLU A 165 -9.14 3.00 -24.08
N GLY A 166 -9.30 4.23 -23.58
CA GLY A 166 -10.60 4.84 -23.30
C GLY A 166 -11.27 4.28 -22.03
N GLY A 167 -12.45 4.84 -21.74
CA GLY A 167 -13.19 4.53 -20.52
C GLY A 167 -14.06 3.27 -20.61
N PHE A 168 -14.45 2.72 -19.46
CA PHE A 168 -15.37 1.57 -19.42
C PHE A 168 -16.71 1.88 -20.08
N ARG A 169 -17.29 3.06 -19.79
CA ARG A 169 -18.57 3.49 -20.37
C ARG A 169 -18.48 3.75 -21.88
N GLU A 170 -17.39 4.37 -22.31
CA GLU A 170 -17.10 4.62 -23.73
C GLU A 170 -17.03 3.30 -24.50
N ASN A 171 -16.30 2.32 -23.98
CA ASN A 171 -16.14 1.03 -24.62
C ASN A 171 -17.44 0.20 -24.63
N LEU A 172 -18.27 0.27 -23.58
CA LEU A 172 -19.61 -0.33 -23.60
C LEU A 172 -20.52 0.33 -24.63
N PHE A 173 -20.43 1.65 -24.77
CA PHE A 173 -21.22 2.39 -25.77
C PHE A 173 -20.82 1.98 -27.19
N LYS A 174 -19.51 1.88 -27.50
CA LYS A 174 -19.01 1.38 -28.79
C LYS A 174 -19.57 -0.02 -29.11
N LYS A 175 -19.45 -0.97 -28.17
CA LYS A 175 -19.99 -2.33 -28.32
C LYS A 175 -21.51 -2.36 -28.54
N ARG A 176 -22.26 -1.50 -27.85
CA ARG A 176 -23.71 -1.37 -28.06
C ARG A 176 -24.04 -0.88 -29.46
N LEU A 177 -23.29 0.08 -30.00
CA LEU A 177 -23.49 0.56 -31.37
C LEU A 177 -23.17 -0.51 -32.41
N GLU A 178 -22.10 -1.28 -32.22
CA GLU A 178 -21.73 -2.41 -33.08
C GLU A 178 -22.84 -3.46 -33.11
N TYR A 179 -23.36 -3.86 -31.95
CA TYR A 179 -24.45 -4.83 -31.85
C TYR A 179 -25.73 -4.35 -32.59
N ARG A 180 -26.05 -3.05 -32.53
CA ARG A 180 -27.21 -2.50 -33.26
C ARG A 180 -27.02 -2.48 -34.77
N LYS A 181 -25.79 -2.44 -35.28
CA LYS A 181 -25.49 -2.51 -36.72
C LYS A 181 -25.53 -3.94 -37.25
N SER A 182 -25.43 -4.94 -36.38
CA SER A 182 -25.52 -6.37 -36.74
C SER A 182 -26.92 -6.96 -36.63
N LEU A 183 -27.91 -6.16 -36.19
CA LEU A 183 -29.34 -6.48 -36.24
C LEU A 183 -29.89 -6.06 -37.60
#